data_AF-A0A9E5PLN3-F1
#
_entry.id   AF-A0A9E5PLN3-F1
#
_cell.length_a   1.000
_cell.length_b   1.000
_cell.length_c   1.000
_cell.angle_alpha   90.00
_cell.angle_beta   90.00
_cell.angle_gamma   90.00
#
_symmetry.space_group_name_H-M   'P 1'
#
loop_
_entity.id
_entity.type
_entity.pdbx_description
1 polymer ?
#
loop_
_entity_poly.entity_id
_entity_poly.type
_entity_poly.pdbx_seq_one_letter_code
_entity_poly.pdbx_strand_id
1 'polypeptide(L)'
;MQHKYHWGDFGAITVQDPLSGEPTGYPQFKKYLASNLAGMTVNLRQGQTDNARRQFEGFRERFAALSNSCRGCHEKESRYFVDREMQDAVAELGRVFKSRTVPADAVAALAQKIGRESCSKCHLVHVPASLSGVSRR
;
A
#
# COMPACT_ATOMS: atom_id res chain seq x y z
N MET A 1 0.67 5.22 -32.36
CA MET A 1 1.30 4.22 -31.46
C MET A 1 0.52 4.20 -30.15
N GLN A 2 -0.29 3.18 -29.91
CA GLN A 2 -1.12 2.89 -28.72
C GLN A 2 -2.07 1.80 -29.26
N HIS A 3 -2.08 0.52 -28.89
CA HIS A 3 -2.24 -0.09 -27.58
C HIS A 3 -1.59 -1.49 -27.64
N LYS A 4 -0.54 -1.76 -26.86
CA LYS A 4 0.04 -3.12 -26.76
C LYS A 4 -0.24 -3.79 -25.42
N TYR A 5 -0.95 -3.10 -24.53
CA TYR A 5 -1.29 -3.56 -23.19
C TYR A 5 -2.81 -3.49 -23.01
N HIS A 6 -3.43 -4.65 -22.82
CA HIS A 6 -4.80 -4.78 -22.36
C HIS A 6 -4.78 -4.81 -20.84
N TRP A 7 -5.28 -3.74 -20.21
CA TRP A 7 -5.44 -3.67 -18.76
C TRP A 7 -6.80 -4.23 -18.38
N GLY A 8 -6.86 -5.03 -17.31
CA GLY A 8 -8.12 -5.54 -16.77
C GLY A 8 -8.96 -4.45 -16.09
N ASP A 9 -10.20 -4.80 -15.72
CA ASP A 9 -11.06 -3.92 -14.95
C ASP A 9 -10.63 -3.88 -13.48
N PHE A 10 -10.01 -2.77 -13.07
CA PHE A 10 -9.61 -2.53 -11.68
C PHE A 10 -10.80 -2.46 -10.71
N GLY A 11 -12.00 -2.12 -11.19
CA GLY A 11 -13.22 -2.07 -10.40
C GLY A 11 -13.76 -3.46 -10.05
N ALA A 12 -13.45 -4.47 -10.87
CA ALA A 12 -13.79 -5.86 -10.62
C ALA A 12 -12.85 -6.54 -9.60
N ILE A 13 -11.69 -5.94 -9.30
CA ILE A 13 -10.73 -6.51 -8.35
C ILE A 13 -11.29 -6.38 -6.92
N THR A 14 -11.44 -7.51 -6.26
CA THR A 14 -11.78 -7.60 -4.84
C THR A 14 -10.60 -8.17 -4.07
N VAL A 15 -10.30 -7.57 -2.92
CA VAL A 15 -9.25 -8.02 -2.01
C VAL A 15 -9.88 -8.34 -0.67
N GLN A 16 -9.53 -9.50 -0.11
CA GLN A 16 -9.88 -9.84 1.25
C GLN A 16 -9.13 -8.91 2.21
N ASP A 17 -9.81 -7.97 2.89
CA ASP A 17 -9.13 -7.06 3.82
C ASP A 17 -8.73 -7.85 5.08
N PRO A 18 -7.41 -7.96 5.40
CA PRO A 18 -6.95 -8.77 6.52
C PRO A 18 -7.38 -8.22 7.89
N LEU A 19 -7.82 -6.96 7.97
CA LEU A 19 -8.23 -6.35 9.23
C LEU A 19 -9.70 -6.60 9.55
N SER A 20 -10.58 -6.53 8.54
CA SER A 20 -12.03 -6.72 8.74
C SER A 20 -12.46 -8.15 8.46
N GLY A 21 -11.71 -8.92 7.67
CA GLY A 21 -12.18 -10.20 7.16
C GLY A 21 -13.25 -10.08 6.08
N GLU A 22 -13.50 -8.87 5.57
CA GLU A 22 -14.53 -8.61 4.54
C GLU A 22 -13.94 -8.46 3.13
N PRO A 23 -14.63 -8.96 2.09
CA PRO A 23 -14.31 -8.66 0.70
C PRO A 23 -14.42 -7.15 0.46
N THR A 24 -13.30 -6.53 0.06
CA THR A 24 -13.19 -5.09 -0.13
C THR A 24 -12.79 -4.77 -1.58
N GLY A 25 -13.54 -3.88 -2.23
CA GLY A 25 -13.19 -3.41 -3.57
C GLY A 25 -11.81 -2.75 -3.59
N TYR A 26 -11.02 -3.02 -4.63
CA TYR A 26 -9.64 -2.56 -4.73
C TYR A 26 -9.44 -1.04 -4.52
N PRO A 27 -10.29 -0.15 -5.05
CA PRO A 27 -10.18 1.29 -4.77
C PRO A 27 -10.32 1.63 -3.28
N GLN A 28 -11.24 0.97 -2.58
CA GLN A 28 -11.47 1.19 -1.16
C GLN A 28 -10.32 0.62 -0.32
N PHE A 29 -9.84 -0.57 -0.67
CA PHE A 29 -8.67 -1.18 -0.05
C PHE A 29 -7.43 -0.27 -0.13
N LYS A 30 -7.20 0.36 -1.30
CA LYS A 30 -6.10 1.32 -1.49
C LYS A 30 -6.24 2.57 -0.64
N LYS A 31 -7.46 3.09 -0.46
CA LYS A 31 -7.72 4.20 0.46
C LYS A 31 -7.37 3.82 1.89
N TYR A 32 -7.80 2.65 2.36
CA TYR A 32 -7.46 2.17 3.71
C TYR A 32 -5.95 2.02 3.91
N LEU A 33 -5.25 1.42 2.94
CA LEU A 33 -3.80 1.29 2.98
C LEU A 33 -3.10 2.66 3.07
N ALA A 34 -3.52 3.63 2.24
CA ALA A 34 -2.97 4.98 2.26
C ALA A 34 -3.26 5.71 3.58
N SER A 35 -4.47 5.56 4.12
CA SER A 35 -4.85 6.11 5.42
C SER A 35 -3.99 5.55 6.54
N ASN A 36 -3.67 4.26 6.52
CA ASN A 36 -2.77 3.68 7.52
C ASN A 36 -1.34 4.25 7.43
N LEU A 37 -0.80 4.39 6.21
CA LEU A 37 0.52 4.97 6.00
C LEU A 37 0.61 6.41 6.54
N ALA A 38 -0.38 7.25 6.18
CA ALA A 38 -0.43 8.63 6.65
C ALA A 38 -0.66 8.71 8.18
N GLY A 39 -1.59 7.89 8.69
CA GLY A 39 -1.99 7.85 10.09
C GLY A 39 -0.83 7.59 11.05
N MET A 40 0.15 6.76 10.67
CA MET A 40 1.36 6.56 11.47
C MET A 40 2.05 7.89 11.83
N THR A 41 2.34 8.72 10.82
CA THR A 41 3.07 9.98 11.01
C THR A 41 2.22 11.05 11.68
N VAL A 42 0.93 11.13 11.33
CA VAL A 42 -0.01 12.08 11.93
C VAL A 42 -0.18 11.80 13.43
N ASN A 43 -0.41 10.54 13.80
CA ASN A 43 -0.63 10.17 15.20
C ASN A 43 0.63 10.41 16.06
N LEU A 44 1.83 10.12 15.53
CA LEU A 44 3.08 10.43 16.25
C LEU A 44 3.25 11.93 16.49
N ARG A 45 2.95 12.77 15.49
CA ARG A 45 3.00 14.24 15.63
C ARG A 45 2.02 14.76 16.69
N GLN A 46 0.93 14.04 16.91
CA GLN A 46 -0.08 14.36 17.93
C GLN A 46 0.20 13.70 19.29
N GLY A 47 1.34 13.01 19.46
CA GLY A 47 1.68 12.28 20.69
C GLY A 47 0.88 10.99 20.90
N GLN A 48 0.04 10.59 19.94
CA GLN A 48 -0.82 9.41 20.00
C GLN A 48 -0.07 8.14 19.59
N THR A 49 0.94 7.76 20.36
CA THR A 49 1.86 6.66 20.02
C THR A 49 1.13 5.32 19.83
N ASP A 50 0.14 5.00 20.65
CA ASP A 50 -0.62 3.75 20.53
C ASP A 50 -1.46 3.70 19.26
N ASN A 51 -2.07 4.83 18.90
CA ASN A 51 -2.78 4.94 17.63
C ASN A 51 -1.80 4.80 16.46
N ALA A 52 -0.59 5.36 16.54
CA ALA A 52 0.42 5.19 15.50
C ALA A 52 0.84 3.72 15.32
N ARG A 53 0.99 2.97 16.42
CA ARG A 53 1.27 1.52 16.38
C ARG A 53 0.16 0.75 15.67
N ARG A 54 -1.11 1.03 16.00
CA ARG A 54 -2.26 0.42 15.32
C ARG A 54 -2.32 0.76 13.84
N GLN A 55 -1.98 2.00 13.47
CA GLN A 55 -1.88 2.39 12.05
C GLN A 55 -0.76 1.62 11.33
N PHE A 56 0.39 1.43 11.99
CA PHE A 56 1.46 0.61 11.43
C PHE A 56 1.05 -0.84 11.22
N GLU A 57 0.42 -1.47 12.21
CA GLU A 57 -0.06 -2.85 12.10
C GLU A 57 -1.06 -2.97 10.94
N GLY A 58 -2.02 -2.05 10.85
CA GLY A 58 -2.96 -2.04 9.73
C GLY A 58 -2.30 -1.85 8.37
N PHE A 59 -1.29 -0.97 8.30
CA PHE A 59 -0.50 -0.80 7.08
C PHE A 59 0.25 -2.08 6.70
N ARG A 60 0.93 -2.72 7.66
CA ARG A 60 1.71 -3.95 7.45
C ARG A 60 0.86 -5.05 6.86
N GLU A 61 -0.27 -5.36 7.49
CA GLU A 61 -1.15 -6.45 7.04
C GLU A 61 -1.71 -6.17 5.64
N ARG A 62 -2.20 -4.94 5.39
CA ARG A 62 -2.72 -4.56 4.07
C ARG A 62 -1.64 -4.49 3.00
N PHE A 63 -0.41 -4.08 3.34
CA PHE A 63 0.70 -4.06 2.39
C PHE A 63 1.15 -5.48 2.00
N ALA A 64 1.14 -6.42 2.94
CA ALA A 64 1.39 -7.83 2.66
C ALA A 64 0.30 -8.42 1.74
N ALA A 65 -0.98 -8.20 2.08
CA ALA A 65 -2.12 -8.64 1.28
C ALA A 65 -2.14 -8.03 -0.13
N LEU A 66 -1.59 -6.82 -0.28
CA LEU A 66 -1.56 -6.14 -1.57
C LEU A 66 -0.79 -6.93 -2.63
N SER A 67 0.27 -7.63 -2.27
CA SER A 67 1.06 -8.43 -3.22
C SER A 67 0.23 -9.50 -3.94
N ASN A 68 -0.72 -10.11 -3.24
CA ASN A 68 -1.61 -11.11 -3.82
C ASN A 68 -2.57 -10.53 -4.85
N SER A 69 -2.98 -9.27 -4.69
CA SER A 69 -3.88 -8.60 -5.64
C SER A 69 -3.26 -8.42 -7.03
N CYS A 70 -1.93 -8.40 -7.12
CA CYS A 70 -1.23 -8.22 -8.41
C CYS A 70 -1.38 -9.44 -9.33
N ARG A 71 -1.58 -10.63 -8.78
CA ARG A 71 -1.70 -11.89 -9.55
C ARG A 71 -2.90 -11.89 -10.50
N GLY A 72 -3.94 -11.10 -10.21
CA GLY A 72 -5.11 -10.97 -11.10
C GLY A 72 -4.80 -10.32 -12.46
N CYS A 73 -3.65 -9.67 -12.61
CA CYS A 73 -3.22 -9.07 -13.88
C CYS A 73 -1.80 -9.46 -14.30
N HIS A 74 -1.01 -10.11 -13.41
CA HIS A 74 0.37 -10.48 -13.63
C HIS A 74 0.58 -11.99 -13.47
N GLU A 75 0.23 -12.75 -14.51
CA GLU A 75 0.38 -14.21 -14.56
C GLU A 75 1.81 -14.69 -14.90
N LYS A 76 2.65 -13.82 -15.48
CA LYS A 76 4.05 -14.07 -15.86
C LYS A 76 4.99 -13.07 -15.17
N GLU A 77 6.31 -13.19 -15.40
CA GLU A 77 7.33 -12.29 -14.83
C GLU A 77 6.94 -10.81 -14.96
N SER A 78 6.83 -10.16 -13.81
CA SER A 78 6.53 -8.75 -13.69
C SER A 78 7.35 -8.17 -12.56
N ARG A 79 7.88 -6.96 -12.76
CA ARG A 79 8.50 -6.21 -11.68
C ARG A 79 7.42 -5.76 -10.71
N TYR A 80 7.39 -6.36 -9.53
CA TYR A 80 6.53 -5.93 -8.45
C TYR A 80 7.19 -4.78 -7.68
N PHE A 81 6.42 -3.75 -7.33
CA PHE A 81 6.90 -2.66 -6.45
C PHE A 81 6.56 -2.91 -4.97
N VAL A 82 6.07 -4.11 -4.65
CA VAL A 82 5.92 -4.65 -3.29
C VAL A 82 6.98 -5.74 -3.07
N ASP A 83 8.16 -5.51 -3.63
CA ASP A 83 9.29 -6.43 -3.64
C ASP A 83 9.96 -6.59 -2.27
N ARG A 84 11.00 -7.43 -2.23
CA ARG A 84 11.76 -7.73 -1.02
C ARG A 84 12.29 -6.46 -0.34
N GLU A 85 12.79 -5.49 -1.10
CA GLU A 85 13.31 -4.24 -0.52
C GLU A 85 12.21 -3.48 0.24
N MET A 86 11.00 -3.43 -0.33
CA MET A 86 9.88 -2.76 0.32
C MET A 86 9.34 -3.56 1.50
N GLN A 87 9.33 -4.90 1.44
CA GLN A 87 9.01 -5.73 2.60
C GLN A 87 10.02 -5.51 3.74
N ASP A 88 11.31 -5.39 3.43
CA ASP A 88 12.36 -5.11 4.41
C ASP A 88 12.17 -3.72 5.05
N ALA A 89 11.76 -2.71 4.27
CA ALA A 89 11.43 -1.38 4.80
C ALA A 89 10.22 -1.41 5.75
N VAL A 90 9.19 -2.22 5.45
CA VAL A 90 8.04 -2.42 6.37
C VAL A 90 8.47 -3.18 7.63
N ALA A 91 9.35 -4.17 7.51
CA ALA A 91 9.91 -4.87 8.65
C ALA A 91 10.75 -3.93 9.53
N GLU A 92 11.48 -3.00 8.92
CA GLU A 92 12.23 -1.96 9.63
C GLU A 92 11.32 -1.01 10.40
N LEU A 93 10.21 -0.54 9.79
CA LEU A 93 9.17 0.19 10.53
C LEU A 93 8.70 -0.62 11.75
N GLY A 94 8.49 -1.93 11.59
CA GLY A 94 8.11 -2.79 12.71
C GLY A 94 9.13 -2.83 13.84
N ARG A 95 10.43 -2.81 13.53
CA ARG A 95 11.48 -2.68 14.54
C ARG A 95 11.45 -1.32 15.22
N VAL A 96 11.28 -0.23 14.46
CA VAL A 96 11.18 1.13 14.98
C VAL A 96 10.00 1.28 15.93
N PHE A 97 8.83 0.72 15.57
CA PHE A 97 7.66 0.76 16.42
C PHE A 97 7.83 -0.09 17.68
N LYS A 98 8.68 -1.11 17.77
CA LYS A 98 8.90 -1.87 19.02
C LYS A 98 9.60 -1.06 20.12
N SER A 99 10.24 0.06 19.79
CA SER A 99 10.90 0.93 20.77
C SER A 99 9.92 1.53 21.78
N ARG A 100 10.36 1.74 23.02
CA ARG A 100 9.56 2.40 24.07
C ARG A 100 9.15 3.82 23.66
N THR A 101 10.12 4.56 23.14
CA THR A 101 9.90 5.86 22.50
C THR A 101 10.03 5.66 21.01
N VAL A 102 8.96 5.91 20.25
CA VAL A 102 8.97 5.73 18.79
C VAL A 102 9.61 6.96 18.14
N PRO A 103 10.76 6.83 17.45
CA PRO A 103 11.42 7.96 16.80
C PRO A 103 10.64 8.41 15.56
N ALA A 104 9.93 9.53 15.67
CA ALA A 104 9.03 10.03 14.61
C ALA A 104 9.75 10.30 13.28
N ASP A 105 10.99 10.80 13.32
CA ASP A 105 11.77 11.09 12.12
C ASP A 105 12.15 9.81 11.36
N ALA A 106 12.48 8.73 12.07
CA ALA A 106 12.77 7.44 11.45
C ALA A 106 11.50 6.86 10.80
N VAL A 107 10.35 6.95 11.47
CA VAL A 107 9.06 6.53 10.90
C VAL A 107 8.74 7.35 9.65
N ALA A 108 8.91 8.66 9.70
CA ALA A 108 8.67 9.54 8.56
C ALA A 108 9.60 9.22 7.38
N ALA A 109 10.90 9.01 7.63
CA ALA A 109 11.87 8.67 6.59
C ALA A 109 11.54 7.34 5.90
N LEU A 110 11.17 6.31 6.66
CA LEU A 110 10.77 5.00 6.12
C LEU A 110 9.44 5.07 5.38
N ALA A 111 8.44 5.76 5.92
CA ALA A 111 7.16 5.98 5.24
C ALA A 111 7.35 6.72 3.91
N GLN A 112 8.24 7.73 3.88
CA GLN A 112 8.62 8.44 2.66
C GLN A 112 9.36 7.55 1.66
N LYS A 113 10.28 6.69 2.11
CA LYS A 113 10.93 5.69 1.25
C LYS A 113 9.89 4.77 0.60
N ILE A 114 8.99 4.19 1.38
CA ILE A 114 7.92 3.31 0.86
C ILE A 114 7.02 4.06 -0.12
N GLY A 115 6.63 5.29 0.22
CA GLY A 115 5.84 6.14 -0.64
C GLY A 115 6.48 6.36 -2.02
N ARG A 116 7.78 6.69 -2.06
CA ARG A 116 8.49 6.95 -3.32
C ARG A 116 8.82 5.68 -4.10
N GLU A 117 9.32 4.65 -3.43
CA GLU A 117 9.89 3.47 -4.07
C GLU A 117 8.85 2.38 -4.35
N SER A 118 7.74 2.37 -3.62
CA SER A 118 6.62 1.45 -3.85
C SER A 118 5.41 2.17 -4.44
N CYS A 119 4.80 3.07 -3.67
CA CYS A 119 3.48 3.61 -3.99
C CYS A 119 3.49 4.44 -5.27
N SER A 120 4.41 5.39 -5.40
CA SER A 120 4.51 6.26 -6.57
C SER A 120 4.80 5.49 -7.85
N LYS A 121 5.70 4.49 -7.80
CA LYS A 121 6.04 3.67 -8.98
C LYS A 121 4.87 2.78 -9.40
N CYS A 122 4.18 2.15 -8.45
CA CYS A 122 2.92 1.46 -8.69
C CYS A 122 1.88 2.39 -9.36
N HIS A 123 1.70 3.60 -8.81
CA HIS A 123 0.68 4.54 -9.28
C HIS A 123 0.99 5.07 -10.68
N LEU A 124 2.25 5.33 -11.01
CA LEU A 124 2.68 5.78 -12.33
C LEU A 124 2.27 4.80 -13.44
N VAL A 125 2.25 3.51 -13.14
CA VAL A 125 1.85 2.47 -14.08
C VAL A 125 0.35 2.23 -14.07
N HIS A 126 -0.26 2.10 -12.89
CA HIS A 126 -1.63 1.56 -12.78
C HIS A 126 -2.74 2.62 -12.70
N VAL A 127 -2.47 3.83 -12.19
CA VAL A 127 -3.52 4.86 -12.05
C VAL A 127 -3.98 5.40 -13.41
N PRO A 128 -3.09 5.73 -14.37
CA PRO A 128 -3.55 6.12 -15.70
C PRO A 128 -4.37 5.03 -16.39
N ALA A 129 -3.94 3.77 -16.26
CA ALA A 129 -4.65 2.61 -16.82
C ALA A 129 -6.03 2.44 -16.18
N SER A 130 -6.14 2.55 -14.85
CA SER A 130 -7.43 2.42 -14.15
C SER A 130 -8.41 3.53 -14.50
N LEU A 131 -7.94 4.75 -14.77
CA LEU A 131 -8.77 5.88 -15.19
C LEU A 131 -9.16 5.81 -16.68
N SER A 132 -8.30 5.23 -17.52
CA SER A 132 -8.55 5.09 -18.97
C SER A 132 -9.47 3.92 -19.32
N GLY A 133 -9.47 2.88 -18.47
CA GLY A 133 -10.42 1.76 -18.54
C GLY A 133 -11.85 2.14 -18.11
N VAL A 134 -12.04 3.32 -17.51
CA VAL A 134 -13.35 3.97 -17.36
C VAL A 134 -13.76 4.57 -18.72
N SER A 135 -13.86 3.70 -19.74
CA SER A 135 -14.52 4.06 -20.99
C SER A 135 -16.02 4.04 -20.72
N ARG A 136 -16.55 5.24 -20.48
CA ARG A 136 -17.92 5.72 -20.75
C ARG A 136 -19.00 4.62 -20.80
N ARG A 137 -19.78 4.52 -19.72
CA ARG A 137 -21.20 4.18 -19.87
C ARG A 137 -21.93 5.37 -20.48
#